data_AF-A0A9P9WMV3-F1
#
_entry.id   AF-A0A9P9WMV3-F1
#
_cell.length_a   1.000
_cell.length_b   1.000
_cell.length_c   1.000
_cell.angle_alpha   90.00
_cell.angle_beta   90.00
_cell.angle_gamma   90.00
#
_symmetry.space_group_name_H-M   'P 1'
#
loop_
_entity.id
_entity.type
_entity.pdbx_description
1 polymer ?
#
loop_
_entity_poly.entity_id
_entity_poly.type
_entity_poly.pdbx_seq_one_letter_code
_entity_poly.pdbx_strand_id
1 'polypeptide(L)'
;MRSLSFVVALWSPIVAAQGWCTGDKSIVGYCTPDTWNAQPINASAPTNDECQDACRGVASDAGDWFANLTGSAEGERRSVVGYPCQFSLGRGPGQADPLVFSFANQDILDIYDGVIQRFGSSGRTAASGTMTCEGKKVSWWVD
;
A
#
# COMPACT_ATOMS: atom_id res chain seq x y z
N MET A 1 43.25 41.48 22.62
CA MET A 1 42.63 40.81 21.45
C MET A 1 42.27 39.40 21.89
N ARG A 2 41.00 39.08 22.10
CA ARG A 2 40.53 37.73 22.48
C ARG A 2 39.55 37.26 21.41
N SER A 3 39.95 36.25 20.64
CA SER A 3 39.14 35.62 19.59
C SER A 3 37.91 34.96 20.18
N LEU A 4 36.74 35.29 19.63
CA LEU A 4 35.51 34.52 19.80
C LEU A 4 35.50 33.40 18.75
N SER A 5 35.59 32.16 19.18
CA SER A 5 35.32 30.98 18.35
C SER A 5 33.82 30.72 18.31
N PHE A 6 33.20 30.87 17.15
CA PHE A 6 31.82 30.44 16.91
C PHE A 6 31.80 28.95 16.59
N VAL A 7 31.14 28.16 17.44
CA VAL A 7 30.79 26.77 17.14
C VAL A 7 29.47 26.79 16.38
N VAL A 8 29.52 26.51 15.08
CA VAL A 8 28.32 26.30 14.26
C VAL A 8 27.90 24.84 14.45
N ALA A 9 26.90 24.61 15.29
CA ALA A 9 26.25 23.31 15.37
C ALA A 9 25.32 23.15 14.16
N LEU A 10 25.75 22.35 13.17
CA LEU A 10 24.92 21.92 12.05
C LEU A 10 23.83 20.98 12.59
N TRP A 11 22.67 21.55 12.93
CA TRP A 11 21.46 20.79 13.16
C TRP A 11 20.89 20.38 11.81
N SER A 12 21.23 19.18 11.35
CA SER A 12 20.49 18.55 10.26
C SER A 12 19.06 18.26 10.75
N PRO A 13 18.01 18.83 10.15
CA PRO A 13 16.67 18.37 10.43
C PRO A 13 16.57 16.92 9.97
N ILE A 14 16.24 16.01 10.88
CA ILE A 14 15.77 14.69 10.53
C ILE A 14 14.45 14.93 9.80
N VAL A 15 14.49 14.97 8.47
CA VAL A 15 13.28 14.93 7.64
C VAL A 15 12.72 13.53 7.86
N ALA A 16 11.78 13.40 8.79
CA ALA A 16 10.91 12.23 8.80
C ALA A 16 10.24 12.23 7.42
N ALA A 17 10.59 11.25 6.57
CA ALA A 17 9.94 11.07 5.29
C ALA A 17 8.43 11.05 5.56
N GLN A 18 7.70 12.01 4.98
CA GLN A 18 6.25 12.01 5.08
C GLN A 18 5.77 10.69 4.47
N GLY A 19 5.21 9.81 5.30
CA GLY A 19 4.63 8.56 4.83
C GLY A 19 3.36 8.88 4.05
N TRP A 20 3.47 9.04 2.73
CA TRP A 20 2.32 9.26 1.84
C TRP A 20 1.27 8.16 2.00
N CYS A 21 1.72 6.95 2.35
CA CYS A 21 0.86 5.80 2.57
C CYS A 21 -0.04 5.92 3.80
N THR A 22 0.28 6.77 4.79
CA THR A 22 -0.64 6.93 5.94
C THR A 22 -1.99 7.50 5.49
N GLY A 23 -2.02 8.38 4.50
CA GLY A 23 -3.26 8.95 3.97
C GLY A 23 -4.07 9.77 4.99
N ASP A 24 -5.37 9.91 4.74
CA ASP A 24 -6.33 10.57 5.62
C ASP A 24 -7.15 9.53 6.38
N LYS A 25 -6.79 9.30 7.65
CA LYS A 25 -7.46 8.32 8.51
C LYS A 25 -8.88 8.71 8.94
N SER A 26 -9.37 9.90 8.57
CA SER A 26 -10.78 10.26 8.76
C SER A 26 -11.70 9.66 7.70
N ILE A 27 -11.14 9.23 6.57
CA ILE A 27 -11.86 8.50 5.52
C ILE A 27 -12.00 7.04 5.95
N VAL A 28 -13.24 6.63 6.23
CA VAL A 28 -13.55 5.23 6.51
C VAL A 28 -13.70 4.50 5.18
N GLY A 29 -12.78 3.57 4.90
CA GLY A 29 -12.85 2.74 3.71
C GLY A 29 -13.92 1.64 3.78
N TYR A 30 -14.02 0.85 2.71
CA TYR A 30 -15.01 -0.23 2.58
C TYR A 30 -14.40 -1.62 2.77
N CYS A 31 -13.07 -1.69 2.91
CA CYS A 31 -12.32 -2.92 3.04
C CYS A 31 -11.69 -3.05 4.43
N THR A 32 -11.62 -4.29 4.92
CA THR A 32 -10.87 -4.61 6.14
C THR A 32 -9.87 -5.72 5.83
N PRO A 33 -8.55 -5.49 6.00
CA PRO A 33 -7.55 -6.52 5.80
C PRO A 33 -7.71 -7.67 6.79
N ASP A 34 -7.80 -8.90 6.29
CA ASP A 34 -7.98 -10.10 7.10
C ASP A 34 -6.65 -10.81 7.39
N THR A 35 -5.77 -10.89 6.38
CA THR A 35 -4.48 -11.59 6.48
C THR A 35 -3.35 -10.78 5.86
N TRP A 36 -2.12 -11.02 6.33
CA TRP A 36 -0.90 -10.37 5.87
C TRP A 36 0.19 -11.42 5.76
N ASN A 37 0.72 -11.63 4.56
CA ASN A 37 1.75 -12.63 4.28
C ASN A 37 2.90 -11.94 3.58
N ALA A 38 4.11 -12.05 4.13
CA ALA A 38 5.31 -11.59 3.46
C ALA A 38 5.54 -12.39 2.18
N GLN A 39 5.95 -11.71 1.11
CA GLN A 39 6.43 -12.36 -0.11
C GLN A 39 7.97 -12.39 -0.11
N PRO A 40 8.60 -13.33 -0.84
CA PRO A 40 10.05 -13.37 -0.95
C PRO A 40 10.61 -12.07 -1.52
N ILE A 41 11.48 -11.40 -0.77
CA ILE A 41 12.17 -10.19 -1.23
C ILE A 41 13.35 -10.62 -2.11
N ASN A 42 13.28 -10.27 -3.40
CA ASN A 42 14.35 -10.48 -4.37
C ASN A 42 14.62 -9.16 -5.12
N ALA A 43 15.53 -9.19 -6.12
CA ALA A 43 15.92 -8.01 -6.88
C ALA A 43 14.76 -7.35 -7.68
N SER A 44 13.64 -8.05 -7.87
CA SER A 44 12.43 -7.53 -8.51
C SER A 44 11.40 -6.96 -7.53
N ALA A 45 11.52 -7.21 -6.22
CA ALA A 45 10.59 -6.66 -5.22
C ALA A 45 10.75 -5.12 -5.12
N PRO A 46 9.66 -4.34 -5.03
CA PRO A 46 9.75 -2.90 -5.04
C PRO A 46 10.45 -2.38 -3.78
N THR A 47 11.17 -1.28 -3.96
CA THR A 47 11.72 -0.48 -2.88
C THR A 47 10.60 0.22 -2.11
N ASN A 48 10.85 0.54 -0.84
CA ASN A 48 9.90 1.32 -0.06
C ASN A 48 9.63 2.69 -0.70
N ASP A 49 10.63 3.29 -1.36
CA ASP A 49 10.48 4.57 -2.06
C ASP A 49 9.53 4.44 -3.26
N GLU A 50 9.63 3.36 -4.04
CA GLU A 50 8.67 3.06 -5.12
C GLU A 50 7.25 2.87 -4.58
N CYS A 51 7.10 2.30 -3.38
CA CYS A 51 5.79 2.21 -2.72
C CYS A 51 5.30 3.56 -2.21
N GLN A 52 6.17 4.43 -1.69
CA GLN A 52 5.78 5.80 -1.32
C GLN A 52 5.34 6.61 -2.54
N ASP A 53 5.97 6.40 -3.69
CA ASP A 53 5.56 7.02 -4.95
C ASP A 53 4.21 6.51 -5.44
N ALA A 54 3.95 5.19 -5.34
CA ALA A 54 2.64 4.61 -5.60
C ALA A 54 1.56 5.21 -4.67
N CYS A 55 1.85 5.33 -3.37
CA CYS A 55 0.97 5.98 -2.41
C CYS A 55 0.67 7.43 -2.76
N ARG A 56 1.66 8.19 -3.26
CA ARG A 56 1.43 9.56 -3.73
C ARG A 56 0.47 9.60 -4.91
N GLY A 57 0.60 8.65 -5.85
CA GLY A 57 -0.34 8.48 -6.97
C GLY A 57 -1.77 8.22 -6.48
N VAL A 58 -1.94 7.23 -5.62
CA VAL A 58 -3.25 6.87 -5.03
C VAL A 58 -3.84 8.02 -4.20
N ALA A 59 -3.03 8.74 -3.44
CA ALA A 59 -3.48 9.89 -2.65
C ALA A 59 -3.91 11.07 -3.55
N SER A 60 -3.36 11.19 -4.75
CA SER A 60 -3.73 12.25 -5.70
C SER A 60 -5.03 11.97 -6.47
N ASP A 61 -5.46 10.71 -6.51
CA ASP A 61 -6.71 10.26 -7.13
C ASP A 61 -7.70 9.81 -6.03
N ALA A 62 -8.17 10.80 -5.27
CA ALA A 62 -8.96 10.60 -4.07
C ALA A 62 -10.41 10.21 -4.37
N GLY A 63 -11.02 9.48 -3.42
CA GLY A 63 -12.43 9.08 -3.48
C GLY A 63 -12.61 7.59 -3.67
N ASP A 64 -13.79 7.23 -4.18
CA ASP A 64 -14.20 5.84 -4.32
C ASP A 64 -13.76 5.27 -5.67
N TRP A 65 -13.18 4.07 -5.59
CA TRP A 65 -12.72 3.27 -6.69
C TRP A 65 -13.58 2.02 -6.80
N PHE A 66 -13.51 1.35 -7.94
CA PHE A 66 -14.39 0.23 -8.24
C PHE A 66 -13.61 -0.92 -8.88
N ALA A 67 -13.85 -2.14 -8.39
CA ALA A 67 -13.30 -3.36 -8.97
C ALA A 67 -14.42 -4.26 -9.49
N ASN A 68 -14.26 -4.73 -10.72
CA ASN A 68 -15.05 -5.83 -11.27
C ASN A 68 -14.13 -7.02 -11.59
N LEU A 69 -14.22 -8.04 -10.75
CA LEU A 69 -13.47 -9.29 -10.84
C LEU A 69 -14.40 -10.46 -11.19
N THR A 70 -15.62 -10.19 -11.68
CA THR A 70 -16.57 -11.23 -12.09
C THR A 70 -15.93 -12.12 -13.17
N GLY A 71 -16.07 -13.44 -13.02
CA GLY A 71 -15.45 -14.42 -13.92
C GLY A 71 -13.94 -14.62 -13.75
N SER A 72 -13.25 -13.84 -12.91
CA SER A 72 -11.83 -14.09 -12.60
C SER A 72 -11.67 -15.40 -11.81
N ALA A 73 -10.59 -16.13 -12.07
CA ALA A 73 -10.24 -17.31 -11.28
C ALA A 73 -9.63 -16.92 -9.91
N GLU A 74 -9.68 -17.82 -8.94
CA GLU A 74 -8.91 -17.65 -7.70
C GLU A 74 -7.41 -17.61 -8.02
N GLY A 75 -6.70 -16.62 -7.45
CA GLY A 75 -5.29 -16.38 -7.74
C GLY A 75 -5.02 -15.55 -9.00
N GLU A 76 -6.02 -15.27 -9.84
CA GLU A 76 -5.90 -14.30 -10.94
C GLU A 76 -5.73 -12.89 -10.34
N ARG A 77 -4.67 -12.19 -10.76
CA ARG A 77 -4.34 -10.85 -10.29
C ARG A 77 -4.71 -9.82 -11.35
N ARG A 78 -5.41 -8.78 -10.95
CA ARG A 78 -5.70 -7.61 -11.78
C ARG A 78 -5.05 -6.38 -11.15
N SER A 79 -4.14 -5.79 -11.91
CA SER A 79 -3.45 -4.56 -11.49
C SER A 79 -4.47 -3.43 -11.38
N VAL A 80 -4.44 -2.74 -10.24
CA VAL A 80 -5.26 -1.57 -9.91
C VAL A 80 -4.40 -0.31 -9.86
N VAL A 81 -3.20 -0.43 -9.31
CA VAL A 81 -2.20 0.65 -9.27
C VAL A 81 -0.97 0.19 -10.04
N GLY A 82 -0.73 0.80 -11.20
CA GLY A 82 0.32 0.40 -12.16
C GLY A 82 1.71 1.02 -11.94
N TYR A 83 2.06 1.38 -10.70
CA TYR A 83 3.39 1.89 -10.35
C TYR A 83 4.39 0.72 -10.17
N PRO A 84 5.71 0.97 -10.09
CA PRO A 84 6.69 -0.08 -9.84
C PRO A 84 6.42 -0.91 -8.58
N CYS A 85 5.88 -0.28 -7.53
CA CYS A 85 5.27 -1.00 -6.40
C CYS A 85 3.78 -1.20 -6.71
N GLN A 86 3.46 -2.26 -7.42
CA GLN A 86 2.14 -2.50 -7.98
C GLN A 86 1.15 -2.90 -6.89
N PHE A 87 -0.10 -2.45 -6.98
CA PHE A 87 -1.20 -3.00 -6.19
C PHE A 87 -2.15 -3.77 -7.11
N SER A 88 -2.41 -5.04 -6.77
CA SER A 88 -3.32 -5.90 -7.51
C SER A 88 -4.41 -6.47 -6.62
N LEU A 89 -5.58 -6.72 -7.22
CA LEU A 89 -6.72 -7.39 -6.60
C LEU A 89 -7.07 -8.67 -7.33
N GLY A 90 -7.72 -9.60 -6.63
CA GLY A 90 -8.13 -10.90 -7.17
C GLY A 90 -9.24 -11.52 -6.35
N ARG A 91 -9.80 -12.62 -6.85
CA ARG A 91 -10.83 -13.37 -6.12
C ARG A 91 -10.25 -13.94 -4.82
N GLY A 92 -10.95 -13.70 -3.71
CA GLY A 92 -10.65 -14.32 -2.43
C GLY A 92 -11.08 -15.80 -2.38
N PRO A 93 -10.47 -16.62 -1.52
CA PRO A 93 -10.82 -18.04 -1.40
C PRO A 93 -12.31 -18.28 -1.12
N GLY A 94 -12.94 -19.08 -1.99
CA GLY A 94 -14.36 -19.43 -1.89
C GLY A 94 -15.34 -18.30 -2.22
N GLN A 95 -14.89 -17.17 -2.76
CA GLN A 95 -15.77 -16.07 -3.17
C GLN A 95 -16.52 -16.42 -4.46
N ALA A 96 -17.85 -16.42 -4.42
CA ALA A 96 -18.69 -16.64 -5.60
C ALA A 96 -18.84 -15.37 -6.48
N ASP A 97 -19.37 -15.54 -7.68
CA ASP A 97 -19.81 -14.45 -8.54
C ASP A 97 -21.20 -13.92 -8.16
N PRO A 98 -21.51 -12.64 -8.45
CA PRO A 98 -20.62 -11.63 -9.03
C PRO A 98 -19.65 -11.02 -7.99
N LEU A 99 -18.38 -10.84 -8.39
CA LEU A 99 -17.38 -10.17 -7.57
C LEU A 99 -17.15 -8.74 -8.07
N VAL A 100 -17.96 -7.85 -7.50
CA VAL A 100 -18.01 -6.42 -7.80
C VAL A 100 -18.15 -5.67 -6.49
N PHE A 101 -17.30 -4.69 -6.23
CA PHE A 101 -17.29 -3.93 -4.98
C PHE A 101 -16.60 -2.58 -5.17
N SER A 102 -16.92 -1.66 -4.26
CA SER A 102 -16.23 -0.38 -4.13
C SER A 102 -15.14 -0.46 -3.05
N PHE A 103 -14.13 0.39 -3.15
CA PHE A 103 -13.11 0.61 -2.12
C PHE A 103 -12.68 2.08 -2.19
N ALA A 104 -12.38 2.69 -1.05
CA ALA A 104 -11.81 4.03 -1.03
C ALA A 104 -10.34 3.95 -1.44
N ASN A 105 -9.79 5.05 -1.99
CA ASN A 105 -8.34 5.15 -2.17
C ASN A 105 -7.59 4.94 -0.83
N GLN A 106 -8.20 5.32 0.30
CA GLN A 106 -7.68 5.06 1.64
C GLN A 106 -7.52 3.57 1.96
N ASP A 107 -8.37 2.67 1.43
CA ASP A 107 -8.21 1.22 1.61
C ASP A 107 -6.88 0.73 1.00
N ILE A 108 -6.49 1.27 -0.16
CA ILE A 108 -5.21 0.94 -0.80
C ILE A 108 -4.03 1.53 0.00
N LEU A 109 -4.16 2.78 0.45
CA LEU A 109 -3.13 3.45 1.26
C LEU A 109 -2.87 2.69 2.56
N ASP A 110 -3.92 2.21 3.22
CA ASP A 110 -3.83 1.38 4.43
C ASP A 110 -3.14 0.04 4.16
N ILE A 111 -3.35 -0.57 3.00
CA ILE A 111 -2.58 -1.75 2.59
C ILE A 111 -1.10 -1.41 2.42
N TYR A 112 -0.74 -0.39 1.64
CA TYR A 112 0.67 -0.02 1.45
C TYR A 112 1.35 0.34 2.77
N ASP A 113 0.72 1.18 3.61
CA ASP A 113 1.24 1.57 4.92
C ASP A 113 1.46 0.33 5.80
N GLY A 114 0.46 -0.56 5.84
CA GLY A 114 0.54 -1.80 6.57
C GLY A 114 1.62 -2.76 6.07
N VAL A 115 1.85 -2.82 4.76
CA VAL A 115 2.90 -3.63 4.12
C VAL A 115 4.29 -3.07 4.47
N ILE A 116 4.50 -1.77 4.30
CA ILE A 116 5.77 -1.10 4.60
C ILE A 116 6.10 -1.25 6.10
N GLN A 117 5.14 -1.02 6.98
CA GLN A 117 5.36 -1.13 8.43
C GLN A 117 5.69 -2.55 8.88
N ARG A 118 5.09 -3.58 8.26
CA ARG A 118 5.31 -4.99 8.64
C ARG A 118 6.55 -5.60 8.00
N PHE A 119 6.83 -5.27 6.75
CA PHE A 119 7.77 -6.03 5.91
C PHE A 119 8.84 -5.17 5.23
N GLY A 120 8.77 -3.84 5.34
CA GLY A 120 9.69 -2.90 4.68
C GLY A 120 11.05 -2.70 5.35
N SER A 121 11.39 -3.41 6.44
CA SER A 121 12.63 -3.17 7.19
C SER A 121 13.91 -3.37 6.37
N SER A 122 13.83 -4.09 5.25
CA SER A 122 14.95 -4.32 4.32
C SER A 122 15.17 -3.19 3.31
N GLY A 123 14.31 -2.16 3.30
CA GLY A 123 14.27 -1.13 2.26
C GLY A 123 13.50 -1.56 1.01
N ARG A 124 13.06 -2.81 0.94
CA ARG A 124 12.16 -3.37 -0.06
C ARG A 124 10.99 -4.06 0.62
N THR A 125 9.86 -4.11 -0.06
CA THR A 125 8.66 -4.75 0.47
C THR A 125 7.91 -5.48 -0.62
N ALA A 126 7.34 -6.61 -0.27
CA ALA A 126 6.38 -7.32 -1.09
C ALA A 126 5.51 -8.16 -0.16
N ALA A 127 4.21 -8.17 -0.39
CA ALA A 127 3.26 -8.83 0.49
C ALA A 127 1.99 -9.21 -0.25
N SER A 128 1.27 -10.15 0.32
CA SER A 128 -0.08 -10.50 -0.14
C SER A 128 -0.98 -10.81 1.04
N GLY A 129 -2.26 -10.87 0.78
CA GLY A 129 -3.21 -11.27 1.80
C GLY A 129 -4.61 -11.34 1.26
N THR A 130 -5.54 -11.36 2.20
CA THR A 130 -6.97 -11.29 1.95
C THR A 130 -7.54 -10.11 2.70
N MET A 131 -8.64 -9.58 2.19
CA MET A 131 -9.44 -8.56 2.83
C MET A 131 -10.92 -8.80 2.52
N THR A 132 -11.77 -8.26 3.36
CA THR A 132 -13.21 -8.26 3.14
C THR A 132 -13.66 -6.86 2.75
N CYS A 133 -14.18 -6.70 1.54
CA CYS A 133 -14.70 -5.44 1.01
C CYS A 133 -16.21 -5.57 0.78
N GLU A 134 -17.02 -4.78 1.47
CA GLU A 134 -18.50 -4.83 1.36
C GLU A 134 -19.05 -6.26 1.52
N GLY A 135 -18.46 -7.05 2.43
CA GLY A 135 -18.83 -8.45 2.68
C GLY A 135 -18.30 -9.47 1.66
N LYS A 136 -17.49 -9.04 0.68
CA LYS A 136 -16.87 -9.91 -0.33
C LYS A 136 -15.42 -10.18 0.00
N LYS A 137 -15.00 -11.44 -0.15
CA LYS A 137 -13.60 -11.84 0.07
C LYS A 137 -12.76 -11.54 -1.16
N VAL A 138 -11.68 -10.80 -0.95
CA VAL A 138 -10.79 -10.31 -2.00
C VAL A 138 -9.36 -10.68 -1.61
N SER A 139 -8.58 -11.15 -2.58
CA SER A 139 -7.13 -11.32 -2.43
C SER A 139 -6.44 -10.05 -2.91
N TRP A 140 -5.36 -9.65 -2.26
CA TRP A 140 -4.57 -8.48 -2.62
C TRP A 140 -3.07 -8.80 -2.67
N TRP A 141 -2.33 -8.04 -3.49
CA TRP A 141 -0.87 -8.13 -3.63
C TRP A 141 -0.26 -6.74 -3.73
N VAL A 142 0.89 -6.59 -3.09
CA VAL A 142 1.85 -5.48 -3.27
C VAL A 142 3.17 -6.12 -3.69
N ASP A 143 3.58 -5.90 -4.95
CA ASP A 143 4.80 -6.50 -5.53
C ASP A 143 5.35 -5.75 -6.74
#